data_AF-A0A1J3JFW3-F1
#
_entry.id   AF-A0A1J3JFW3-F1
#
_cell.length_a   1.000
_cell.length_b   1.000
_cell.length_c   1.000
_cell.angle_alpha   90.00
_cell.angle_beta   90.00
_cell.angle_gamma   90.00
#
_symmetry.space_group_name_H-M   'P 1'
#
loop_
_entity.id
_entity.type
_entity.pdbx_description
1 polymer ?
#
loop_
_entity_poly.entity_id
_entity_poly.type
_entity_poly.pdbx_seq_one_letter_code
_entity_poly.pdbx_strand_id
1 'polypeptide(L)'
;STQSRGDQSPYFCFECNFMIHRDCVDLPRVININRHDHRISYTPRLGHGNWTCGVCRHKMDGFYGGYSCSKCSSYVVHSRCATRKDIWDKIELEGTAEEEEVSPFEVVDDTTIKHFSHD
;
A
#
# COMPACT_ATOMS: atom_id res chain seq x y z
N SER A 1 -4.78 10.36 27.98
CA SER A 1 -4.86 9.78 26.63
C SER A 1 -6.31 9.76 26.18
N THR A 2 -6.76 10.78 25.46
CA THR A 2 -8.13 10.87 24.96
C THR A 2 -8.32 9.90 23.80
N GLN A 3 -8.85 8.72 24.10
CA GLN A 3 -9.29 7.74 23.10
C GLN A 3 -10.71 8.12 22.69
N SER A 4 -10.86 8.87 21.60
CA SER A 4 -12.15 9.13 20.98
C SER A 4 -12.62 7.84 20.31
N ARG A 5 -13.44 7.06 21.02
CA ARG A 5 -14.24 5.97 20.44
C ARG A 5 -15.35 6.61 19.60
N GLY A 6 -15.04 6.95 18.35
CA GLY A 6 -16.07 7.23 17.35
C GLY A 6 -16.86 5.94 17.11
N ASP A 7 -18.17 6.06 16.99
CA ASP A 7 -19.08 4.96 16.66
C ASP A 7 -18.61 4.28 15.35
N GLN A 8 -18.11 3.04 15.48
CA GLN A 8 -17.27 2.32 14.51
C GLN A 8 -17.99 1.16 13.81
N SER A 9 -19.32 1.16 13.85
CA SER A 9 -20.12 0.04 13.33
C SER A 9 -19.85 -0.17 11.82
N PRO A 10 -19.35 -1.33 11.39
CA PRO A 10 -19.06 -1.59 9.99
C PRO A 10 -20.35 -1.79 9.19
N TYR A 11 -20.31 -1.48 7.90
CA TYR A 11 -21.33 -1.94 6.96
C TYR A 11 -21.13 -3.41 6.67
N PHE A 12 -22.19 -4.20 6.81
CA PHE A 12 -22.20 -5.62 6.48
C PHE A 12 -23.21 -5.90 5.37
N CYS A 13 -22.75 -6.51 4.28
CA CYS A 13 -23.62 -7.05 3.24
C CYS A 13 -23.73 -8.56 3.45
N PHE A 14 -24.93 -9.03 3.81
CA PHE A 14 -25.21 -10.45 4.02
C PHE A 14 -25.11 -11.26 2.73
N GLU A 15 -25.62 -10.74 1.63
CA GLU A 15 -25.59 -11.42 0.32
C GLU A 15 -24.16 -11.61 -0.19
N CYS A 16 -23.29 -10.61 0.01
CA CYS A 16 -21.89 -10.68 -0.42
C CYS A 16 -20.94 -11.27 0.65
N ASN A 17 -21.45 -11.55 1.86
CA ASN A 17 -20.63 -11.89 3.04
C ASN A 17 -19.41 -10.97 3.20
N PHE A 18 -19.65 -9.67 3.08
CA PHE A 18 -18.62 -8.62 3.05
C PHE A 18 -18.85 -7.61 4.16
N MET A 19 -17.76 -7.19 4.80
CA MET A 19 -17.75 -6.21 5.88
C MET A 19 -16.75 -5.11 5.56
N ILE A 20 -17.14 -3.84 5.75
CA ILE A 20 -16.25 -2.69 5.61
C ILE A 20 -16.54 -1.64 6.68
N HIS A 21 -15.51 -1.12 7.34
CA HIS A 21 -15.68 0.03 8.23
C HIS A 21 -16.11 1.26 7.42
N ARG A 22 -16.96 2.13 7.99
CA ARG A 22 -17.34 3.40 7.36
C ARG A 22 -16.13 4.20 6.89
N ASP A 23 -15.13 4.34 7.76
CA ASP A 23 -13.90 5.07 7.49
C ASP A 23 -13.02 4.41 6.41
N CYS A 24 -13.29 3.14 6.08
CA CYS A 24 -12.60 2.41 5.03
C CYS A 24 -13.29 2.52 3.66
N VAL A 25 -14.53 3.02 3.60
CA VAL A 25 -15.26 3.18 2.32
C VAL A 25 -14.60 4.24 1.44
N ASP A 26 -14.12 5.32 2.05
CA ASP A 26 -13.52 6.46 1.35
C ASP A 26 -11.99 6.33 1.18
N LEU A 27 -11.43 5.15 1.49
CA LEU A 27 -9.99 4.93 1.30
C LEU A 27 -9.64 4.86 -0.18
N PRO A 28 -8.51 5.48 -0.59
CA PRO A 28 -8.06 5.40 -1.96
C PRO A 28 -7.69 3.97 -2.33
N ARG A 29 -7.94 3.57 -3.57
CA ARG A 29 -7.78 2.18 -4.02
C ARG A 29 -6.36 1.87 -4.46
N VAL A 30 -5.69 2.79 -5.15
CA VAL A 30 -4.30 2.64 -5.57
C VAL A 30 -3.55 3.93 -5.28
N ILE A 31 -2.44 3.85 -4.56
CA ILE A 31 -1.66 5.02 -4.16
C ILE A 31 -0.15 4.77 -4.25
N ASN A 32 0.61 5.85 -4.29
CA ASN A 32 2.05 5.86 -4.05
C ASN A 32 2.35 6.40 -2.66
N ILE A 33 3.37 5.87 -1.99
CA ILE A 33 3.83 6.37 -0.69
C ILE A 33 5.33 6.58 -0.70
N ASN A 34 5.83 7.57 0.05
CA ASN A 34 7.27 7.84 0.12
C ASN A 34 8.10 6.78 0.88
N ARG A 35 7.48 5.66 1.26
CA ARG A 35 8.13 4.54 1.96
C ARG A 35 8.28 3.30 1.10
N HIS A 36 7.78 3.32 -0.14
CA HIS A 36 7.83 2.20 -1.06
C HIS A 36 7.71 2.67 -2.51
N ASP A 37 8.59 2.16 -3.38
CA ASP A 37 8.75 2.67 -4.74
C ASP A 37 7.58 2.26 -5.66
N HIS A 38 6.97 1.11 -5.40
CA HIS A 38 5.83 0.64 -6.17
C HIS A 38 4.50 1.17 -5.62
N ARG A 39 3.52 1.28 -6.53
CA ARG A 39 2.12 1.45 -6.17
C ARG A 39 1.67 0.35 -5.23
N ILE A 40 0.83 0.72 -4.29
CA ILE A 40 0.17 -0.19 -3.36
C ILE A 40 -1.35 -0.06 -3.51
N SER A 41 -2.02 -1.19 -3.42
CA SER A 41 -3.48 -1.29 -3.61
C SER A 41 -4.18 -1.66 -2.32
N TYR A 42 -5.33 -1.04 -2.07
CA TYR A 42 -6.16 -1.37 -0.92
C TYR A 42 -6.67 -2.81 -1.04
N THR A 43 -6.36 -3.59 -0.03
CA THR A 43 -6.73 -5.00 0.12
C THR A 43 -7.65 -5.12 1.34
N PRO A 44 -8.95 -5.35 1.16
CA PRO A 44 -9.91 -5.42 2.27
C PRO A 44 -9.61 -6.55 3.26
N ARG A 45 -9.04 -7.66 2.77
CA ARG A 45 -8.66 -8.82 3.57
C ARG A 45 -7.35 -9.40 3.07
N LEU A 46 -6.31 -9.32 3.90
CA LEU A 46 -5.03 -10.00 3.68
C LEU A 46 -5.09 -11.48 4.09
N GLY A 47 -6.08 -11.84 4.91
CA GLY A 47 -6.26 -13.19 5.43
C GLY A 47 -5.32 -13.53 6.58
N HIS A 48 -5.27 -14.81 6.94
CA HIS A 48 -4.41 -15.30 8.01
C HIS A 48 -2.94 -15.14 7.63
N GLY A 49 -2.14 -14.59 8.55
CA GLY A 49 -0.72 -14.41 8.34
C GLY A 49 -0.06 -13.58 9.43
N ASN A 50 1.27 -13.63 9.47
CA ASN A 50 2.08 -12.77 10.32
C ASN A 50 2.44 -11.49 9.55
N TRP A 51 1.47 -10.60 9.44
CA TRP A 51 1.64 -9.33 8.74
C TRP A 51 2.31 -8.29 9.63
N THR A 52 3.31 -7.61 9.09
CA THR A 52 3.99 -6.49 9.77
C THR A 52 3.97 -5.28 8.85
N CYS A 53 3.50 -4.15 9.35
CA CYS A 53 3.39 -2.93 8.57
C CYS A 53 4.76 -2.38 8.17
N GLY A 54 4.99 -2.14 6.87
CA GLY A 54 6.25 -1.60 6.35
C GLY A 54 6.61 -0.20 6.90
N VAL A 55 5.59 0.57 7.31
CA VAL A 55 5.75 1.96 7.79
C VAL A 55 6.00 2.03 9.30
N CYS A 56 5.11 1.45 10.13
CA CYS A 56 5.20 1.56 11.59
C CYS A 56 5.84 0.35 12.26
N ARG A 57 6.11 -0.73 11.52
CA ARG A 57 6.74 -1.97 12.00
C ARG A 57 5.94 -2.71 13.09
N HIS A 58 4.68 -2.34 13.31
CA HIS A 58 3.78 -3.07 14.19
C HIS A 58 3.02 -4.18 13.43
N LYS A 59 2.60 -5.21 14.18
CA LYS A 59 1.77 -6.29 13.65
C LYS A 59 0.46 -5.75 13.09
N MET A 60 -0.01 -6.35 12.01
CA MET A 60 -1.30 -6.05 11.41
C MET A 60 -2.26 -7.22 11.63
N ASP A 61 -3.53 -6.90 11.86
CA ASP A 61 -4.61 -7.87 11.74
C ASP A 61 -5.04 -7.92 10.26
N GLY A 62 -4.87 -9.08 9.62
CA GLY A 62 -5.19 -9.28 8.21
C GLY A 62 -6.68 -9.14 7.88
N PHE A 63 -7.56 -9.05 8.88
CA PHE A 63 -9.00 -8.82 8.72
C PHE A 63 -9.39 -7.34 8.74
N TYR A 64 -8.49 -6.44 9.15
CA TYR A 64 -8.77 -4.99 9.25
C TYR A 64 -8.43 -4.19 7.99
N GLY A 65 -8.12 -4.88 6.89
CA GLY A 65 -7.70 -4.27 5.64
C GLY A 65 -6.33 -3.60 5.72
N GLY A 66 -5.70 -3.45 4.57
CA GLY A 66 -4.39 -2.81 4.45
C GLY A 66 -4.05 -2.57 3.00
N TYR A 67 -2.93 -1.91 2.75
CA TYR A 67 -2.39 -1.78 1.41
C TYR A 67 -1.34 -2.86 1.19
N SER A 68 -1.34 -3.46 0.00
CA SER A 68 -0.34 -4.45 -0.41
C SER A 68 0.28 -4.06 -1.75
N CYS A 69 1.54 -4.44 -1.95
CA CYS A 69 2.20 -4.31 -3.24
C CYS A 69 2.07 -5.62 -4.02
N SER A 70 1.69 -5.55 -5.30
CA SER A 70 1.65 -6.72 -6.19
C SER A 70 3.05 -7.19 -6.60
N LYS A 71 4.01 -6.25 -6.71
CA LYS A 71 5.41 -6.52 -7.10
C LYS A 71 6.26 -7.02 -5.92
N CYS A 72 5.94 -6.59 -4.69
CA CYS A 72 6.68 -6.97 -3.47
C CYS A 72 5.80 -7.81 -2.54
N SER A 73 5.93 -9.13 -2.65
CA SER A 73 5.05 -10.13 -2.01
C SER A 73 4.91 -10.02 -0.48
N SER A 74 5.86 -9.41 0.21
CA SER A 74 5.84 -9.24 1.67
C SER A 74 5.51 -7.81 2.13
N TYR A 75 5.33 -6.87 1.21
CA TYR A 75 5.12 -5.46 1.57
C TYR A 75 3.64 -5.18 1.81
N VAL A 76 3.30 -4.97 3.09
CA VAL A 76 1.95 -4.61 3.54
C VAL A 76 2.01 -3.42 4.48
N VAL A 77 0.97 -2.58 4.47
CA VAL A 77 0.89 -1.34 5.25
C VAL A 77 -0.51 -1.17 5.83
N HIS A 78 -0.62 -0.79 7.12
CA HIS A 78 -1.93 -0.41 7.69
C HIS A 78 -2.56 0.70 6.86
N SER A 79 -3.87 0.67 6.64
CA SER A 79 -4.57 1.72 5.89
C SER A 79 -4.30 3.12 6.43
N ARG A 80 -4.31 3.29 7.76
CA ARG A 80 -4.01 4.56 8.43
C ARG A 80 -2.55 5.01 8.28
N CYS A 81 -1.62 4.07 8.10
CA CYS A 81 -0.20 4.41 7.86
C CYS A 81 0.00 4.84 6.41
N ALA A 82 -0.68 4.17 5.48
CA ALA A 82 -0.60 4.45 4.06
C ALA A 82 -1.22 5.81 3.72
N THR A 83 -2.33 6.21 4.38
CA THR A 83 -3.01 7.48 4.11
C THR A 83 -2.59 8.65 5.02
N ARG A 84 -1.48 8.50 5.74
CA ARG A 84 -0.95 9.58 6.60
C ARG A 84 -0.40 10.71 5.74
N LYS A 85 -0.67 11.97 6.11
CA LYS A 85 -0.36 13.16 5.27
C LYS A 85 1.14 13.39 4.99
N ASP A 86 2.02 12.83 5.82
CA ASP A 86 3.48 12.85 5.66
C ASP A 86 4.02 11.65 4.86
N ILE A 87 3.14 10.73 4.47
CA ILE A 87 3.48 9.48 3.76
C ILE A 87 2.89 9.48 2.34
N TRP A 88 1.66 9.97 2.18
CA TRP A 88 0.92 10.01 0.93
C TRP A 88 0.53 11.44 0.56
N ASP A 89 0.64 11.74 -0.73
CA ASP A 89 0.37 13.04 -1.37
C ASP A 89 -1.12 13.32 -1.65
N LYS A 90 -2.01 12.37 -1.32
CA LYS A 90 -3.45 12.40 -1.59
C LYS A 90 -3.85 12.20 -3.05
N ILE A 91 -2.95 11.64 -3.85
CA ILE A 91 -3.25 11.29 -5.25
C ILE A 91 -3.76 9.84 -5.32
N GLU A 92 -4.96 9.67 -5.86
CA GLU A 92 -5.54 8.38 -6.25
C GLU A 92 -5.05 8.00 -7.65
N LEU A 93 -4.63 6.74 -7.82
CA LEU A 93 -4.01 6.25 -9.04
C LEU A 93 -4.80 5.10 -9.68
N GLU A 94 -5.96 4.69 -9.14
CA GLU A 94 -6.79 3.68 -9.78
C GLU A 94 -7.16 4.11 -11.21
N GLY A 95 -6.96 3.20 -12.17
CA GLY A 95 -7.24 3.45 -13.59
C GLY A 95 -6.17 4.28 -14.32
N THR A 96 -5.15 4.78 -13.63
CA THR A 96 -3.99 5.41 -14.29
C THR A 96 -3.02 4.33 -14.77
N ALA A 97 -2.46 4.49 -15.98
CA ALA A 97 -1.43 3.59 -16.47
C ALA A 97 -0.23 3.60 -15.51
N GLU A 98 0.34 2.43 -15.25
CA GLU A 98 1.66 2.36 -14.61
C GLU A 98 2.68 2.76 -15.67
N GLU A 99 3.54 3.74 -15.36
CA GLU A 99 4.72 3.98 -16.17
C GLU A 99 5.61 2.74 -16.06
N GLU A 100 6.03 2.17 -17.19
CA GLU A 100 6.93 1.03 -17.19
C GLU A 100 8.26 1.44 -16.55
N GLU A 101 8.74 0.66 -15.59
CA GLU A 101 10.08 0.79 -15.00
C GLU A 101 11.10 0.55 -16.12
N VAL A 102 11.47 1.59 -16.86
CA VAL A 102 12.51 1.49 -17.88
C VAL A 102 13.81 1.22 -17.14
N SER A 103 14.37 0.01 -17.32
CA SER A 103 15.67 -0.38 -16.76
C SER A 103 16.69 0.72 -17.04
N PRO A 104 17.45 1.20 -16.03
CA PRO A 104 18.47 2.24 -16.24
C PRO A 104 19.61 1.82 -17.17
N PHE A 105 19.67 0.56 -17.60
CA PHE A 105 20.72 0.03 -18.46
C PHE A 105 20.15 -0.90 -19.54
N GLU A 106 20.59 -0.65 -20.77
CA GLU A 106 20.61 -1.63 -21.85
C GLU A 106 21.87 -2.49 -21.71
N VAL A 107 21.72 -3.81 -21.72
CA VAL A 107 22.85 -4.75 -21.73
C VAL A 107 23.42 -4.76 -23.15
N VAL A 108 24.51 -4.03 -23.38
CA VAL A 108 25.14 -3.94 -24.71
C VAL A 108 26.13 -5.10 -24.95
N ASP A 109 26.74 -5.68 -23.90
CA ASP A 109 27.58 -6.88 -23.94
C ASP A 109 27.91 -7.41 -22.53
N ASP A 110 28.39 -8.66 -22.44
CA ASP A 110 28.68 -9.39 -21.18
C ASP A 110 29.88 -8.85 -20.37
N THR A 111 30.53 -7.74 -20.74
CA THR A 111 31.86 -7.41 -20.17
C THR A 111 32.11 -5.98 -19.71
N THR A 112 31.21 -5.01 -19.92
CA THR A 112 31.54 -3.62 -19.52
C THR A 112 30.40 -2.85 -18.87
N ILE A 113 30.44 -2.73 -17.54
CA ILE A 113 29.63 -1.76 -16.78
C ILE A 113 30.36 -0.41 -16.79
N LYS A 114 29.84 0.59 -17.49
CA LYS A 114 30.34 1.97 -17.42
C LYS A 114 29.66 2.71 -16.26
N HIS A 115 30.42 2.99 -15.20
CA HIS A 115 30.03 3.94 -14.16
C HIS A 115 30.44 5.36 -14.58
N PHE A 116 29.47 6.26 -14.75
CA PHE A 116 29.73 7.70 -14.84
C PHE A 116 29.62 8.29 -13.44
N SER A 117 30.74 8.82 -12.92
CA SER A 117 30.74 9.66 -11.71
C SER A 117 30.35 11.08 -12.12
N HIS A 118 29.49 11.73 -11.33
CA HIS A 118 29.20 13.15 -11.48
C HIS A 118 30.20 13.95 -10.61
N ASP A 119 30.78 15.01 -11.19
CA ASP A 119 31.58 16.04 -10.48
C ASP A 119 30.72 16.90 -9.54
#